data_AF-A0A4P8SMS3-F1
#
_entry.id   AF-A0A4P8SMS3-F1
#
_cell.length_a   1.000
_cell.length_b   1.000
_cell.length_c   1.000
_cell.angle_alpha   90.00
_cell.angle_beta   90.00
_cell.angle_gamma   90.00
#
_symmetry.space_group_name_H-M   'P 1'
#
loop_
_entity.id
_entity.type
_entity.pdbx_description
1 polymer ?
#
loop_
_entity_poly.entity_id
_entity_poly.type
_entity_poly.pdbx_seq_one_letter_code
_entity_poly.pdbx_strand_id
1 'polypeptide(L)' 'MDDELKAQVVLERVELIARLAAEKVVQERDREIALNLIADLAQGMALQGGGFQVAFTAKQ' A
#
# COMPACT_ATOMS: atom_id res chain seq x y z
N MET A 1 -6.54 -1.85 21.95
CA MET A 1 -6.28 -0.43 21.61
C MET A 1 -5.02 -0.31 20.75
N ASP A 2 -3.90 -0.95 21.13
CA ASP A 2 -2.65 -0.88 20.38
C ASP A 2 -2.70 -1.47 18.96
N ASP A 3 -3.42 -2.58 18.74
CA ASP A 3 -3.52 -3.19 17.39
C ASP A 3 -4.40 -2.39 16.43
N GLU A 4 -5.44 -1.72 16.94
CA GLU A 4 -6.29 -0.81 16.16
C GLU A 4 -5.53 0.47 15.78
N LEU A 5 -4.75 1.02 16.72
CA LEU A 5 -3.85 2.14 16.44
C LEU A 5 -2.79 1.76 15.40
N LYS A 6 -2.19 0.58 15.51
CA LYS A 6 -1.23 0.07 14.51
C LYS A 6 -1.89 -0.10 13.15
N ALA A 7 -3.13 -0.58 13.11
CA ALA A 7 -3.90 -0.73 11.89
C ALA A 7 -4.15 0.59 11.19
N GLN A 8 -4.58 1.60 11.95
CA GLN A 8 -4.79 2.94 11.45
C GLN A 8 -3.51 3.55 10.88
N VAL A 9 -2.40 3.46 11.61
CA VAL A 9 -1.11 4.00 11.19
C VAL A 9 -0.60 3.35 9.89
N VAL A 10 -0.78 2.05 9.73
CA VAL A 10 -0.40 1.36 8.49
C VAL A 10 -1.31 1.77 7.33
N LEU A 11 -2.61 1.92 7.57
CA LEU A 11 -3.56 2.38 6.55
C LEU A 11 -3.19 3.78 6.05
N GLU A 12 -2.88 4.71 6.95
CA GLU A 12 -2.46 6.09 6.62
C GLU A 12 -1.15 6.11 5.83
N ARG A 13 -0.19 5.24 6.17
CA ARG A 13 1.06 5.10 5.42
C ARG A 13 0.83 4.56 4.02
N VAL A 14 -0.02 3.54 3.88
CA VAL A 14 -0.39 2.98 2.57
C VAL A 14 -1.07 4.04 1.71
N GLU A 15 -1.99 4.83 2.27
CA GLU A 15 -2.64 5.94 1.55
C GLU A 15 -1.62 6.96 1.05
N LEU A 16 -0.71 7.40 1.93
CA LEU A 16 0.30 8.39 1.57
C LEU A 16 1.22 7.90 0.45
N ILE A 17 1.72 6.66 0.55
CA ILE A 17 2.59 6.07 -0.47
C ILE A 17 1.83 5.90 -1.79
N ALA A 18 0.58 5.44 -1.74
CA ALA A 18 -0.24 5.27 -2.94
C ALA A 18 -0.53 6.61 -3.63
N ARG A 19 -0.77 7.67 -2.86
CA ARG A 19 -0.95 9.03 -3.39
C ARG A 19 0.32 9.51 -4.09
N LEU A 20 1.47 9.42 -3.41
CA LEU A 20 2.77 9.82 -3.98
C LEU A 20 3.09 9.02 -5.25
N ALA A 21 2.84 7.71 -5.24
CA ALA A 21 3.07 6.83 -6.41
C ALA A 21 2.13 7.09 -7.59
N ALA A 22 0.97 7.72 -7.35
CA ALA A 22 0.00 8.09 -8.39
C ALA A 22 0.25 9.50 -8.97
N GLU A 23 1.15 10.28 -8.39
CA GLU A 23 1.53 11.59 -8.93
C GLU A 23 2.33 11.45 -10.23
N LYS A 24 2.09 12.35 -11.19
CA LYS A 24 2.58 12.26 -12.58
C LYS A 24 4.11 12.30 -12.75
N VAL A 25 4.86 12.56 -11.68
CA VAL A 25 6.33 12.73 -11.70
C VAL A 25 7.06 11.42 -11.35
N VAL A 26 6.35 10.42 -10.84
CA VAL A 26 6.94 9.14 -10.43
C VAL A 26 7.29 8.30 -11.66
N GLN A 27 8.55 7.85 -11.74
CA GLN A 27 9.00 6.92 -12.77
C GLN A 27 8.40 5.53 -12.54
N GLU A 28 8.28 4.70 -13.58
CA GLU A 28 7.72 3.33 -13.44
C GLU A 28 8.47 2.50 -12.38
N ARG A 29 9.79 2.66 -12.28
CA ARG A 29 10.61 2.00 -11.27
C ARG A 29 10.27 2.46 -9.86
N ASP A 30 10.08 3.77 -9.66
CA ASP A 30 9.69 4.33 -8.36
C ASP A 30 8.28 3.88 -7.97
N ARG A 31 7.39 3.72 -8.96
CA ARG A 31 6.05 3.16 -8.77
C ARG A 31 6.12 1.70 -8.32
N GLU A 32 6.96 0.88 -8.93
CA GLU A 32 7.16 -0.52 -8.53
C GLU A 32 7.67 -0.62 -7.08
N ILE A 33 8.65 0.22 -6.73
CA ILE A 33 9.19 0.28 -5.36
C ILE A 33 8.09 0.69 -4.37
N ALA A 34 7.28 1.70 -4.69
CA ALA A 34 6.18 2.14 -3.85
C ALA A 34 5.12 1.05 -3.64
N LEU A 35 4.81 0.29 -4.70
CA LEU A 35 3.87 -0.83 -4.63
C LEU A 35 4.40 -1.99 -3.79
N ASN A 36 5.68 -2.32 -3.90
CA ASN A 36 6.31 -3.32 -3.04
C ASN A 36 6.30 -2.87 -1.58
N LEU A 37 6.56 -1.58 -1.30
CA LEU A 37 6.49 -1.05 0.06
C LEU A 37 5.09 -1.15 0.66
N ILE A 38 4.05 -0.89 -0.14
CA ILE A 38 2.65 -1.06 0.26
C ILE A 38 2.34 -2.52 0.58
N ALA A 39 2.81 -3.46 -0.24
CA ALA A 39 2.61 -4.88 -0.02
C ALA A 39 3.27 -5.35 1.30
N ASP A 40 4.51 -4.94 1.55
CA ASP A 40 5.23 -5.27 2.79
C ASP A 40 4.52 -4.71 4.04
N LEU A 41 4.06 -3.46 3.95
CA LEU A 41 3.31 -2.81 5.03
C LEU A 41 1.97 -3.51 5.32
N ALA A 42 1.24 -3.91 4.27
CA ALA A 42 -0.03 -4.60 4.39
C ALA A 42 0.13 -6.06 4.86
N GLN A 43 1.22 -6.73 4.47
CA GLN A 43 1.49 -8.12 4.84
C GLN A 43 1.85 -8.27 6.32
N GLY A 44 2.61 -7.32 6.89
CA GLY A 44 2.90 -7.27 8.33
C GLY A 44 1.67 -7.05 9.21
N MET A 45 0.55 -6.63 8.60
CA MET A 45 -0.71 -6.40 9.29
C MET A 45 -1.66 -7.59 9.32
N ALA A 46 -1.47 -8.61 8.46
CA ALA A 46 -2.40 -9.72 8.23
C ALA A 46 -3.81 -9.36 8.67
N LEU A 47 -4.46 -8.44 7.93
CA LEU A 47 -5.82 -7.96 8.22
C LEU A 47 -6.70 -9.17 8.51
N GLN A 48 -6.89 -9.48 9.79
CA GLN A 48 -7.57 -10.68 10.27
C GLN A 48 -9.05 -10.49 9.95
N GLY A 49 -9.46 -10.78 8.72
CA GLY A 49 -10.84 -10.49 8.32
C GLY A 49 -11.23 -10.70 6.86
N GLY A 50 -10.31 -10.92 5.92
CA GLY A 50 -10.68 -11.27 4.55
C GLY A 50 -9.72 -10.70 3.51
N GLY A 51 -9.31 -11.56 2.57
CA GLY A 51 -8.20 -11.34 1.66
C GLY A 51 -8.21 -9.99 0.95
N PHE A 52 -7.18 -9.18 1.21
CA PHE A 52 -6.85 -8.04 0.39
C PHE A 52 -6.19 -8.55 -0.90
N GLN A 53 -6.94 -8.50 -2.00
CA GLN A 53 -6.49 -8.92 -3.33
C GLN A 53 -6.37 -7.67 -4.21
N VAL A 54 -5.14 -7.23 -4.47
CA VAL A 54 -4.86 -6.11 -5.38
C VAL A 54 -4.58 -6.68 -6.76
N ALA A 55 -5.52 -6.51 -7.68
CA ALA A 55 -5.32 -6.81 -9.10
C ALA A 55 -4.80 -5.55 -9.81
N PHE A 56 -3.53 -5.58 -10.23
CA PHE A 56 -2.96 -4.51 -11.04
C PHE A 56 -3.38 -4.68 -12.51
N THR A 57 -4.20 -3.76 -13.01
CA THR A 57 -4.42 -3.58 -14.45
C THR A 57 -3.42 -2.55 -14.97
N ALA A 58 -2.36 -3.02 -15.63
CA ALA A 58 -1.57 -2.17 -16.50
C ALA A 58 -2.43 -1.80 -17.72
N LYS A 59 -2.84 -0.53 -17.83
CA LYS A 59 -3.37 -0.03 -19.11
C LYS A 59 -2.18 0.13 -20.06
N GLN A 60 -2.15 -0.71 -21.10
CA GLN A 60 -1.28 -0.57 -22.27
C GLN A 60 -1.52 0.77 -22.97
#